data_AF-A0AA50DXJ8-F1
#
_entry.id   AF-A0AA50DXJ8-F1
#
_cell.length_a   1.000
_cell.length_b   1.000
_cell.length_c   1.000
_cell.angle_alpha   90.00
_cell.angle_beta   90.00
_cell.angle_gamma   90.00
#
_symmetry.space_group_name_H-M   'P 1'
#
loop_
_entity.id
_entity.type
_entity.pdbx_description
1 polymer ?
#
loop_
_entity_poly.entity_id
_entity_poly.type
_entity_poly.pdbx_seq_one_letter_code
_entity_poly.pdbx_strand_id
1 'polypeptide(L)'
;MGLTLPLAKIFSLSGYLHFQPESQPQAIAPILLIHGTEDPVVPVRMAHQAKAELEGIGASVEYQEFPMGHAIPSMALARLKSF
;
A
#
# COMPACT_ATOMS: atom_id res chain seq x y z
N MET A 1 -5.69 -3.54 -9.64
CA MET A 1 -6.61 -2.62 -10.35
C MET A 1 -5.98 -1.27 -10.68
N GLY A 2 -5.23 -0.62 -9.78
CA GLY A 2 -4.61 0.69 -10.09
C GLY A 2 -3.30 0.68 -10.90
N LEU A 3 -2.60 -0.46 -10.98
CA LEU A 3 -1.21 -0.52 -11.50
C LEU A 3 -1.07 -0.21 -13.01
N THR A 4 -2.14 -0.34 -13.80
CA THR A 4 -2.15 -0.11 -15.25
C THR A 4 -2.76 1.23 -15.65
N LEU A 5 -3.28 1.98 -14.69
CA LEU A 5 -3.96 3.25 -14.94
C LEU A 5 -2.96 4.41 -14.92
N PRO A 6 -3.19 5.48 -15.70
CA PRO A 6 -2.33 6.67 -15.71
C PRO A 6 -2.61 7.55 -14.48
N LEU A 7 -2.35 7.01 -13.29
CA LEU A 7 -2.56 7.68 -12.02
C LEU A 7 -1.30 8.45 -11.59
N ALA A 8 -1.48 9.53 -10.85
CA ALA A 8 -0.36 10.24 -10.24
C ALA A 8 0.23 9.46 -9.06
N LYS A 9 -0.63 8.87 -8.22
CA LYS A 9 -0.28 8.18 -6.97
C LYS A 9 -1.35 7.13 -6.62
N ILE A 10 -0.98 6.08 -5.89
CA ILE A 10 -1.89 5.04 -5.40
C ILE A 10 -1.74 4.92 -3.89
N PHE A 11 -2.85 4.99 -3.15
CA PHE A 11 -2.87 4.76 -1.70
C PHE A 11 -3.62 3.46 -1.39
N SER A 12 -3.02 2.61 -0.56
CA SER A 12 -3.70 1.44 0.03
C SER A 12 -3.67 1.57 1.55
N LEU A 13 -4.85 1.58 2.15
CA LEU A 13 -5.03 1.71 3.61
C LEU A 13 -5.63 0.40 4.12
N SER A 14 -4.95 -0.25 5.06
CA SER A 14 -5.34 -1.56 5.59
C SER A 14 -5.57 -2.64 4.51
N GLY A 15 -4.82 -2.57 3.39
CA GLY A 15 -5.03 -3.39 2.20
C GLY A 15 -4.04 -4.55 2.04
N TYR A 16 -4.35 -5.43 1.09
CA TYR A 16 -3.50 -6.54 0.65
C TYR A 16 -3.71 -6.85 -0.84
N LEU A 17 -2.82 -7.67 -1.41
CA LEU A 17 -2.93 -8.11 -2.79
C LEU A 17 -3.81 -9.35 -2.90
N HIS A 18 -4.76 -9.31 -3.84
CA HIS A 18 -5.63 -10.44 -4.18
C HIS A 18 -5.15 -11.23 -5.41
N PHE A 19 -4.07 -10.79 -6.03
CA PHE A 19 -3.50 -11.34 -7.24
C PHE A 19 -1.98 -11.14 -7.20
N GLN A 20 -1.24 -11.99 -7.92
CA GLN A 20 0.19 -11.78 -8.11
C GLN A 20 0.38 -10.58 -9.03
N PRO A 21 1.02 -9.48 -8.57
CA PRO A 21 1.26 -8.34 -9.43
C PRO A 21 2.34 -8.70 -10.47
N GLU A 22 2.20 -8.16 -11.67
CA GLU A 22 3.14 -8.36 -12.78
C GLU A 22 3.78 -7.04 -13.17
N SER A 23 5.03 -7.09 -13.63
CA SER A 23 5.72 -5.92 -14.19
C SER A 23 4.92 -5.32 -15.34
N GLN A 24 4.89 -4.00 -15.38
CA GLN A 24 4.15 -3.24 -16.39
C GLN A 24 5.12 -2.65 -17.42
N PRO A 25 4.74 -2.55 -18.70
CA PRO A 25 5.55 -1.87 -19.71
C PRO A 25 5.60 -0.35 -19.49
N GLN A 26 4.62 0.22 -18.80
CA GLN A 26 4.61 1.61 -18.37
C GLN A 26 5.06 1.73 -16.91
N ALA A 27 5.56 2.91 -16.54
CA ALA A 27 5.92 3.21 -15.17
C ALA A 27 4.71 3.10 -14.24
N ILE A 28 4.87 2.38 -13.13
CA ILE A 28 3.85 2.23 -12.10
C ILE A 28 3.85 3.50 -11.25
N ALA A 29 2.65 4.05 -11.01
CA ALA A 29 2.48 5.22 -10.15
C ALA A 29 3.06 4.95 -8.74
N PRO A 30 3.71 5.93 -8.08
CA PRO A 30 4.18 5.80 -6.70
C PRO A 30 3.07 5.32 -5.77
N ILE A 31 3.40 4.36 -4.91
CA ILE A 31 2.44 3.68 -4.04
C ILE A 31 2.77 4.00 -2.58
N LEU A 32 1.76 4.42 -1.83
CA LEU A 32 1.81 4.50 -0.37
C LEU A 32 0.92 3.41 0.23
N LEU A 33 1.52 2.56 1.04
CA LEU A 33 0.85 1.55 1.82
C LEU A 33 0.83 2.00 3.29
N ILE A 34 -0.35 2.04 3.91
CA ILE A 34 -0.50 2.29 5.35
C ILE A 34 -1.25 1.12 5.98
N HIS A 35 -0.76 0.59 7.11
CA HIS A 35 -1.41 -0.52 7.81
C HIS A 35 -1.41 -0.36 9.32
N GLY A 36 -2.40 -0.94 10.00
CA GLY A 36 -2.46 -1.02 11.46
C GLY A 36 -1.76 -2.28 11.98
N THR A 37 -0.84 -2.16 12.93
CA THR A 37 -0.13 -3.34 13.50
C THR A 37 -1.05 -4.26 14.29
N GLU A 38 -2.20 -3.74 14.74
CA GLU A 38 -3.19 -4.44 15.56
C GLU A 38 -4.48 -4.71 14.78
N ASP A 39 -4.43 -4.63 13.43
CA ASP A 39 -5.57 -4.87 12.57
C ASP A 39 -6.11 -6.31 12.72
N PRO A 40 -7.32 -6.48 13.28
CA PRO A 40 -7.87 -7.81 13.53
C PRO A 40 -8.50 -8.44 12.27
N VAL A 41 -8.63 -7.67 11.18
CA VAL A 41 -9.30 -8.08 9.94
C VAL A 41 -8.27 -8.49 8.89
N VAL A 42 -7.24 -7.68 8.67
CA VAL A 42 -6.17 -7.95 7.72
C VAL A 42 -4.84 -8.02 8.48
N PRO A 43 -4.25 -9.22 8.65
CA PRO A 43 -2.97 -9.36 9.33
C PRO A 43 -1.88 -8.53 8.68
N VAL A 44 -1.07 -7.81 9.48
CA VAL A 44 0.00 -6.92 9.00
C VAL A 44 0.98 -7.60 8.03
N ARG A 45 1.23 -8.90 8.20
CA ARG A 45 2.06 -9.70 7.27
C ARG A 45 1.59 -9.65 5.82
N MET A 46 0.28 -9.47 5.57
CA MET A 46 -0.26 -9.36 4.21
C MET A 46 0.15 -8.03 3.56
N ALA A 47 0.26 -6.96 4.35
CA ALA A 47 0.80 -5.69 3.88
C ALA A 47 2.31 -5.77 3.62
N HIS A 48 3.06 -6.50 4.46
CA HIS A 48 4.48 -6.78 4.22
C HIS A 48 4.69 -7.55 2.92
N GLN A 49 3.88 -8.58 2.69
CA GLN A 49 3.89 -9.35 1.44
C GLN A 49 3.55 -8.45 0.24
N ALA A 50 2.50 -7.63 0.36
CA ALA A 50 2.12 -6.69 -0.69
C ALA A 50 3.25 -5.71 -1.03
N LYS A 51 3.93 -5.16 -0.03
CA LYS A 51 5.11 -4.30 -0.20
C LYS A 51 6.19 -5.03 -1.01
N ALA A 52 6.57 -6.23 -0.58
CA ALA A 52 7.64 -7.00 -1.22
C ALA A 52 7.31 -7.37 -2.68
N GLU A 53 6.08 -7.80 -2.95
CA GLU A 53 5.64 -8.16 -4.30
C GLU A 53 5.58 -6.95 -5.24
N LEU A 54 5.10 -5.80 -4.75
CA LEU A 54 5.06 -4.55 -5.52
C LEU A 54 6.46 -4.01 -5.80
N GLU A 55 7.35 -4.01 -4.81
CA GLU A 55 8.77 -3.66 -5.01
C GLU A 55 9.44 -4.62 -6.02
N GLY A 56 9.09 -5.91 -5.95
CA GLY A 56 9.62 -6.95 -6.85
C GLY A 56 9.28 -6.74 -8.32
N ILE A 57 8.16 -6.10 -8.65
CA ILE A 57 7.80 -5.74 -10.03
C ILE A 57 8.30 -4.34 -10.45
N GLY A 58 9.09 -3.68 -9.60
CA GLY A 58 9.69 -2.38 -9.89
C GLY A 58 8.83 -1.17 -9.49
N ALA A 59 7.79 -1.35 -8.66
CA ALA A 59 7.03 -0.22 -8.14
C ALA A 59 7.82 0.54 -7.06
N SER A 60 7.69 1.87 -7.05
CA SER A 60 8.17 2.69 -5.93
C SER A 60 7.15 2.66 -4.80
N VAL A 61 7.49 2.01 -3.69
CA VAL A 61 6.58 1.78 -2.57
C VAL A 61 7.11 2.44 -1.30
N GLU A 62 6.31 3.33 -0.72
CA GLU A 62 6.49 3.77 0.66
C GLU A 62 5.52 3.03 1.56
N TYR A 63 6.00 2.55 2.71
CA TYR A 63 5.21 1.78 3.67
C TYR A 63 5.28 2.41 5.05
N GLN A 64 4.12 2.52 5.71
CA GLN A 64 4.03 3.02 7.07
C GLN A 64 3.03 2.23 7.90
N GLU A 65 3.41 1.97 9.15
CA GLU A 65 2.55 1.31 10.13
C GLU A 65 2.19 2.26 11.26
N PHE A 66 1.06 1.99 11.89
CA PHE A 66 0.63 2.67 13.11
C PHE A 66 0.12 1.66 14.15
N PRO A 67 0.27 1.92 15.45
CA PRO A 67 -0.32 1.12 16.54
C PRO A 67 -1.84 1.36 16.57
N MET A 68 -2.55 0.71 15.64
CA MET A 68 -3.97 0.84 15.41
C MET A 68 -4.56 -0.46 14.86
N GLY A 69 -5.87 -0.63 15.03
CA GLY A 69 -6.64 -1.70 14.39
C GLY A 69 -7.01 -1.41 12.93
N HIS A 70 -8.13 -1.94 12.46
CA HIS A 70 -8.68 -1.69 11.12
C HIS A 70 -9.36 -0.32 11.02
N ALA A 71 -8.57 0.76 11.03
CA ALA A 71 -9.07 2.13 11.06
C ALA A 71 -8.15 3.12 10.32
N ILE A 72 -8.65 4.34 10.07
CA ILE A 72 -7.88 5.43 9.43
C ILE A 72 -7.79 6.60 10.42
N PRO A 73 -6.76 6.67 11.27
CA PRO A 73 -6.59 7.75 12.23
C PRO A 73 -6.06 9.03 11.56
N SER A 74 -6.12 10.14 12.29
CA SER A 74 -5.64 11.45 11.82
C SER A 74 -4.17 11.44 11.37
N MET A 75 -3.32 10.63 12.00
CA MET A 75 -1.91 10.45 11.61
C MET A 75 -1.77 9.80 10.22
N ALA A 76 -2.60 8.82 9.88
CA ALA A 76 -2.63 8.25 8.53
C ALA A 76 -3.10 9.31 7.51
N LEU A 77 -4.12 10.11 7.85
CA LEU A 77 -4.57 11.21 6.98
C LEU A 77 -3.50 12.27 6.76
N ALA A 78 -2.74 12.63 7.80
CA ALA A 78 -1.62 13.56 7.69
C ALA A 78 -0.56 13.02 6.74
N ARG A 79 -0.26 11.72 6.82
CA ARG A 79 0.68 11.05 5.95
C ARG A 79 0.26 11.07 4.47
N LEU A 80 -1.01 10.86 4.18
CA LEU A 80 -1.55 10.93 2.82
C LEU A 80 -1.37 12.33 2.20
N LYS A 81 -1.49 13.39 3.01
CA LYS A 81 -1.32 14.78 2.55
C LYS A 81 0.14 15.12 2.25
N SER A 82 1.09 14.45 2.89
CA SER A 82 2.53 14.70 2.72
C SER A 82 3.22 13.74 1.76
N PHE A 83 2.48 12.85 1.12
CA PHE A 83 2.97 11.93 0.09
C PHE A 83 2.72 12.49 -1.29
#